data_AF-A0A4W5QP37-F1
#
_entry.id   AF-A0A4W5QP37-F1
#
_cell.length_a   1.000
_cell.length_b   1.000
_cell.length_c   1.000
_cell.angle_alpha   90.00
_cell.angle_beta   90.00
_cell.angle_gamma   90.00
#
_symmetry.space_group_name_H-M   'P 1'
#
loop_
_entity.id
_entity.type
_entity.pdbx_description
1 polymer ?
#
loop_
_entity_poly.entity_id
_entity_poly.type
_entity_poly.pdbx_seq_one_letter_code
_entity_poly.pdbx_strand_id
1 'polypeptide(L)'
;MDKFGHNEFIGETRVALKKLKANQMKNYSVCLERVVQVKKAGTGGSARGMALYEEEVKEDEAEERGRILVSLTYSSQKGRLIVGVVRCAHLAAMDSNGYSDPFVKITAPSVFHW
;
A
#
# COMPACT_ATOMS: atom_id res chain seq x y z
N MET A 1 -0.67 7.42 25.31
CA MET A 1 -1.12 6.04 25.02
C MET A 1 -1.10 5.94 23.52
N ASP A 2 0.02 5.43 23.01
CA ASP A 2 0.38 5.53 21.60
C ASP A 2 -0.54 4.62 20.82
N LYS A 3 -1.45 5.21 20.04
CA LYS A 3 -2.52 4.48 19.33
C LYS A 3 -1.99 3.67 18.14
N PHE A 4 -0.76 3.92 17.71
CA PHE A 4 -0.12 3.26 16.58
C PHE A 4 1.26 2.77 17.04
N GLY A 5 1.49 1.47 16.93
CA GLY A 5 2.79 0.91 17.24
C GLY A 5 3.84 1.52 16.32
N HIS A 6 4.94 2.03 16.89
CA HIS A 6 6.07 2.54 16.13
C HIS A 6 6.42 1.58 14.96
N ASN A 7 6.49 2.12 13.75
CA ASN A 7 6.75 1.42 12.47
C ASN A 7 5.57 0.67 11.80
N GLU A 8 4.32 1.09 12.02
CA GLU A 8 3.21 0.56 11.20
C GLU A 8 3.35 1.00 9.72
N PHE A 9 3.08 0.07 8.80
CA PHE A 9 3.11 0.33 7.37
C PHE A 9 2.03 1.34 6.97
N ILE A 10 2.40 2.42 6.27
CA ILE A 10 1.46 3.44 5.81
C ILE A 10 0.51 2.88 4.76
N GLY A 11 0.98 2.08 3.80
CA GLY A 11 0.11 1.46 2.81
C GLY A 11 0.83 1.12 1.51
N GLU A 12 0.21 0.29 0.69
CA GLU A 12 0.74 -0.17 -0.60
C GLU A 12 -0.14 0.27 -1.76
N THR A 13 0.43 0.23 -2.96
CA THR A 13 -0.34 0.39 -4.20
C THR A 13 0.30 -0.42 -5.32
N ARG A 14 -0.49 -0.76 -6.34
CA ARG A 14 -0.09 -1.59 -7.48
C ARG A 14 -0.41 -0.89 -8.78
N VAL A 15 0.59 -0.75 -9.64
CA VAL A 15 0.42 -0.15 -10.97
C VAL A 15 0.57 -1.22 -12.05
N ALA A 16 -0.50 -1.42 -12.83
CA ALA A 16 -0.48 -2.37 -13.93
C ALA A 16 0.38 -1.87 -15.09
N LEU A 17 1.42 -2.63 -15.45
CA LEU A 17 2.36 -2.27 -16.52
C LEU A 17 1.82 -2.50 -17.94
N LYS A 18 0.75 -3.30 -18.09
CA LYS A 18 0.16 -3.67 -19.40
C LYS A 18 -0.23 -2.50 -20.30
N LYS A 19 -0.46 -1.31 -19.73
CA LYS A 19 -0.85 -0.10 -20.46
C LYS A 19 0.34 0.80 -20.78
N LEU A 20 1.57 0.43 -20.43
CA LEU A 20 2.76 1.25 -20.65
C LEU A 20 3.22 1.11 -22.11
N LYS A 21 3.33 2.23 -22.81
CA LYS A 21 3.91 2.26 -24.16
C LYS A 21 5.41 2.48 -24.04
N ALA A 22 6.19 1.80 -24.89
CA ALA A 22 7.64 1.97 -24.90
C ALA A 22 8.03 3.44 -25.10
N ASN A 23 9.02 3.89 -24.33
CA ASN A 23 9.62 5.23 -24.35
C ASN A 23 8.63 6.38 -24.08
N GLN A 24 7.46 6.09 -23.51
CA GLN A 24 6.51 7.10 -23.05
C GLN A 24 6.43 7.11 -21.53
N MET A 25 6.62 8.28 -20.93
CA MET A 25 6.44 8.45 -19.49
C MET A 25 4.94 8.49 -19.16
N LYS A 26 4.54 7.77 -18.12
CA LYS A 26 3.20 7.85 -17.53
C LYS A 26 3.30 8.12 -16.04
N ASN A 27 2.48 9.06 -15.58
CA ASN A 27 2.37 9.41 -14.17
C ASN A 27 1.11 8.78 -13.57
N TYR A 28 1.23 8.26 -12.36
CA TYR A 28 0.15 7.61 -11.62
C TYR A 28 0.10 8.24 -10.23
N SER A 29 -1.00 8.94 -9.93
CA SER A 29 -1.33 9.40 -8.59
C SER A 29 -2.32 8.40 -8.01
N VAL A 30 -1.89 7.62 -7.02
CA VAL A 30 -2.69 6.50 -6.49
C VAL A 30 -2.79 6.59 -4.97
N CYS A 31 -3.96 6.24 -4.44
CA CYS A 31 -4.18 6.12 -3.00
C CYS A 31 -3.43 4.89 -2.45
N LEU A 32 -2.97 5.01 -1.21
CA LEU A 32 -2.32 3.94 -0.47
C LEU A 32 -3.39 3.09 0.24
N GLU A 33 -3.33 1.79 0.02
CA GLU A 33 -4.24 0.80 0.61
C GLU A 33 -3.64 0.15 1.85
N ARG A 34 -4.49 -0.19 2.83
CA ARG A 34 -4.07 -0.96 4.00
C ARG A 34 -3.75 -2.40 3.60
N VAL A 35 -2.60 -2.91 4.04
CA VAL A 35 -2.32 -4.35 3.94
C VAL A 35 -3.16 -5.06 4.99
N VAL A 36 -4.27 -5.66 4.58
CA VAL A 36 -5.03 -6.57 5.44
C VAL A 36 -4.13 -7.78 5.69
N GLN A 37 -3.58 -7.89 6.89
CA GLN A 37 -2.89 -9.11 7.29
C GLN A 37 -3.90 -10.26 7.25
N VAL A 38 -3.79 -11.13 6.24
CA VAL A 38 -4.56 -12.36 6.20
C VAL A 38 -4.07 -13.20 7.39
N LYS A 39 -4.81 -13.17 8.49
CA LYS A 39 -4.59 -14.10 9.60
C LYS A 39 -4.67 -15.50 8.99
N LYS A 40 -3.53 -16.21 8.88
CA LYS A 40 -3.52 -17.65 8.66
C LYS A 40 -4.33 -18.24 9.80
N ALA A 41 -5.47 -18.85 9.49
CA ALA A 41 -6.26 -19.60 10.46
C ALA A 41 -5.41 -20.76 10.98
N GLY A 42 -4.79 -20.55 12.14
CA GLY A 42 -4.14 -21.58 12.93
C GLY A 42 -5.20 -22.33 13.74
N THR A 43 -5.20 -23.64 13.60
CA THR A 43 -6.07 -24.63 14.26
C THR A 43 -5.97 -24.64 15.79
N GLY A 44 -7.12 -24.68 16.48
CA GLY A 44 -7.20 -25.21 17.85
C GLY A 44 -8.42 -24.78 18.68
N GLY A 45 -9.31 -25.73 19.02
CA GLY A 45 -9.95 -25.78 20.34
C GLY A 45 -11.43 -25.36 20.51
N SER A 46 -12.33 -26.34 20.37
CA SER A 46 -13.56 -26.62 21.17
C SER A 46 -14.33 -25.49 21.89
N ALA A 47 -15.58 -25.28 21.43
CA ALA A 47 -16.82 -25.07 22.17
C ALA A 47 -16.82 -24.31 23.52
N ARG A 48 -17.32 -23.07 23.51
CA ARG A 48 -18.48 -22.55 24.28
C ARG A 48 -18.44 -21.03 24.33
N GLY A 49 -19.57 -20.40 24.01
CA GLY A 49 -19.85 -19.02 24.41
C GLY A 49 -20.14 -18.11 23.24
N MET A 50 -21.43 -17.92 22.95
CA MET A 50 -21.92 -16.76 22.25
C MET A 50 -21.46 -15.51 23.01
N ALA A 51 -20.60 -14.71 22.41
CA ALA A 51 -20.32 -13.35 22.86
C ALA A 51 -20.45 -12.46 21.63
N LEU A 52 -21.35 -11.50 21.77
CA LEU A 52 -21.69 -10.46 20.82
C LEU A 52 -20.44 -9.71 20.35
N TYR A 53 -20.23 -9.70 19.04
CA TYR A 53 -19.54 -8.63 18.32
C TYR A 53 -20.28 -8.45 16.98
N GLU A 54 -21.56 -8.13 17.08
CA GLU A 54 -22.15 -7.15 16.18
C GLU A 54 -21.84 -5.78 16.78
N GLU A 55 -20.58 -5.35 16.70
CA GLU A 55 -20.24 -3.96 16.97
C GLU A 55 -19.59 -3.43 15.70
N GLU A 56 -20.48 -2.92 14.86
CA GLU A 56 -20.20 -1.92 13.84
C GLU A 56 -19.07 -2.31 12.88
N VAL A 57 -19.46 -2.98 11.78
CA VAL A 57 -18.90 -2.60 10.48
C VAL A 57 -19.36 -1.15 10.24
N LYS A 58 -18.77 -0.20 10.97
CA LYS A 58 -18.63 1.14 10.42
C LYS A 58 -17.95 0.87 9.10
N GLU A 59 -18.61 1.27 8.02
CA GLU A 59 -17.92 1.65 6.82
C GLU A 59 -16.91 2.71 7.27
N ASP A 60 -15.77 2.26 7.81
CA ASP A 60 -14.57 3.06 7.98
C ASP A 60 -14.28 3.43 6.53
N GLU A 61 -14.77 4.60 6.12
CA GLU A 61 -14.40 5.31 4.92
C GLU A 61 -12.94 4.96 4.70
N ALA A 62 -12.62 4.18 3.67
CA ALA A 62 -11.30 3.59 3.47
C ALA A 62 -10.24 4.64 3.80
N GLU A 63 -9.71 4.60 5.03
CA GLU A 63 -9.18 5.80 5.66
C GLU A 63 -7.98 6.20 4.81
N GLU A 64 -8.08 7.32 4.09
CA GLU A 64 -7.11 7.60 3.03
C GLU A 64 -5.74 7.77 3.68
N ARG A 65 -4.89 6.74 3.59
CA ARG A 65 -3.55 6.73 4.23
C ARG A 65 -2.52 7.58 3.46
N GLY A 66 -3.03 8.39 2.54
CA GLY A 66 -2.31 9.27 1.64
C GLY A 66 -2.21 8.75 0.21
N ARG A 67 -1.52 9.53 -0.61
CA ARG A 67 -1.33 9.28 -2.03
C ARG A 67 0.14 9.34 -2.40
N ILE A 68 0.51 8.52 -3.37
CA ILE A 68 1.84 8.54 -3.99
C ILE A 68 1.72 8.86 -5.47
N LEU A 69 2.56 9.79 -5.94
CA LEU A 69 2.76 10.06 -7.35
C LEU A 69 4.00 9.32 -7.83
N VAL A 70 3.83 8.39 -8.77
CA VAL A 70 4.93 7.66 -9.40
C VAL A 70 4.96 7.90 -10.90
N SER A 71 6.14 7.96 -11.49
CA SER A 71 6.35 7.98 -12.94
C SER A 71 6.93 6.66 -13.41
N LEU A 72 6.42 6.15 -14.52
CA LEU A 72 6.87 4.91 -15.15
C LEU A 72 7.23 5.16 -16.61
N THR A 73 8.41 4.67 -17.02
CA THR A 73 8.86 4.69 -18.41
C THR A 73 9.57 3.38 -18.73
N TYR A 74 9.11 2.63 -19.73
CA TYR A 74 9.86 1.49 -20.25
C TYR A 74 10.79 1.96 -21.36
N SER A 75 12.10 1.90 -21.14
CA SER A 75 13.11 2.30 -22.12
C SER A 75 13.46 1.09 -22.99
N SER A 76 12.88 0.97 -24.19
CA SER A 76 13.13 -0.18 -25.07
C SER A 76 14.59 -0.28 -25.49
N GLN A 77 15.26 0.86 -25.69
CA GLN A 77 16.69 0.92 -26.03
C GLN A 77 17.61 0.34 -24.94
N LYS A 78 17.16 0.35 -23.68
CA LYS A 78 17.96 -0.08 -22.52
C LYS A 78 17.43 -1.36 -21.89
N GLY A 79 16.33 -1.92 -22.40
CA GLY A 79 15.66 -3.09 -21.83
C GLY A 79 15.26 -2.93 -20.36
N ARG A 80 14.91 -1.72 -19.90
CA ARG A 80 14.67 -1.45 -18.46
C ARG A 80 13.42 -0.62 -18.20
N LEU A 81 12.75 -0.95 -17.10
CA LEU A 81 11.70 -0.12 -16.51
C LEU A 81 12.34 0.93 -15.60
N ILE A 82 12.04 2.20 -15.84
CA ILE A 82 12.44 3.32 -14.99
C ILE A 82 11.23 3.69 -14.13
N VAL A 83 11.43 3.67 -12.82
CA VAL A 83 10.41 4.02 -11.82
C VAL A 83 10.87 5.27 -11.07
N GLY A 84 10.11 6.36 -11.16
CA GLY A 84 10.35 7.57 -10.37
C GLY A 84 9.33 7.67 -9.24
N VAL A 85 9.80 7.75 -8.00
CA VAL A 85 8.98 8.15 -6.85
C VAL A 85 9.00 9.67 -6.79
N VAL A 86 7.91 10.33 -7.20
CA VAL A 86 7.91 11.78 -7.42
C VAL A 86 7.56 12.52 -6.13
N ARG A 87 6.46 12.16 -5.48
CA ARG A 87 6.03 12.76 -4.20
C ARG A 87 5.00 11.88 -3.49
N CYS A 88 4.90 12.08 -2.19
CA CYS A 88 3.78 11.61 -1.38
C CYS A 88 2.96 12.82 -0.88
N ALA A 89 1.67 12.65 -0.63
CA ALA A 89 0.79 13.70 -0.13
C ALA A 89 -0.26 13.13 0.81
N HIS A 90 -0.62 13.91 1.84
CA HIS A 90 -1.64 13.57 2.85
C HIS A 90 -1.40 12.19 3.48
N LEU A 91 -0.14 11.82 3.71
CA LEU A 91 0.18 10.57 4.39
C LEU A 91 -0.42 10.59 5.79
N ALA A 92 -1.02 9.47 6.20
CA ALA A 92 -1.49 9.32 7.57
C ALA A 92 -0.31 9.49 8.54
N ALA A 93 -0.55 10.20 9.64
CA ALA A 93 0.41 10.40 10.72
C ALA A 93 0.56 9.11 11.53
N MET A 94 1.78 8.57 11.59
CA MET A 94 2.10 7.32 12.29
C MET A 94 2.79 7.56 13.63
N ASP A 95 3.33 8.77 13.84
CA ASP A 95 4.06 9.13 15.04
C ASP A 95 3.22 10.04 15.96
N SER A 96 3.55 10.04 17.25
CA SER A 96 2.85 10.83 18.27
C SER A 96 2.96 12.34 18.08
N ASN A 97 3.89 12.80 17.24
CA ASN A 97 4.05 14.20 16.85
C ASN A 97 3.03 14.67 15.80
N GLY A 98 2.17 13.77 15.29
CA GLY A 98 1.20 14.09 14.23
C GLY A 98 1.80 14.08 12.81
N TYR A 99 2.99 13.52 12.64
CA TYR A 99 3.68 13.36 11.35
C TYR A 99 4.07 11.89 11.12
N SER A 100 4.79 11.65 10.03
CA SER A 100 5.37 10.35 9.65
C SER A 100 6.75 10.56 9.05
N ASP A 101 7.65 9.59 9.24
CA ASP A 101 8.97 9.51 8.59
C ASP A 101 8.98 8.47 7.44
N PRO A 102 8.39 8.77 6.27
CA PRO A 102 8.12 7.74 5.26
C PRO A 102 9.38 7.30 4.48
N PHE A 103 9.42 6.01 4.15
CA PHE A 103 10.27 5.47 3.09
C PHE A 103 9.42 4.67 2.09
N VAL A 104 9.89 4.54 0.86
CA VAL A 104 9.21 3.76 -0.19
C VAL A 104 10.04 2.55 -0.57
N LYS A 105 9.43 1.36 -0.52
CA LYS A 105 10.01 0.12 -1.02
C LYS A 105 9.32 -0.29 -2.31
N ILE A 106 10.09 -0.42 -3.39
CA ILE A 106 9.59 -0.90 -4.68
C ILE A 106 9.76 -2.42 -4.73
N THR A 107 8.67 -3.14 -4.99
CA THR A 107 8.69 -4.60 -5.15
C THR A 107 8.21 -4.95 -6.55
N ALA A 108 9.05 -5.67 -7.28
CA ALA A 108 8.74 -6.23 -8.58
C ALA A 108 8.62 -7.75 -8.44
N PRO A 109 7.56 -8.40 -8.97
CA PRO A 109 7.55 -9.86 -9.03
C PRO A 109 8.73 -10.35 -9.86
N SER A 110 9.34 -11.46 -9.43
CA SER A 110 10.55 -12.03 -10.05
C SER A 110 10.37 -12.44 -11.52
N VAL A 111 9.14 -12.43 -12.03
CA VAL A 111 8.79 -12.81 -13.39
C VAL A 111 7.83 -11.77 -13.98
N PHE A 112 8.32 -11.01 -14.96
CA PHE A 112 7.47 -10.20 -15.83
C PHE A 112 7.29 -10.96 -17.14
N HIS A 113 6.11 -11.51 -17.37
CA HIS A 113 5.70 -11.92 -18.72
C HIS A 113 5.08 -10.69 -19.39
N TRP A 114 5.69 -10.24 -20.50
CA TRP A 114 5.21 -9.13 -21.33
C TRP A 114 4.17 -9.62 -22.35
#